data_AF-A0A7H8UIE1-F1
#
_entry.id   AF-A0A7H8UIE1-F1
#
_cell.length_a   1.000
_cell.length_b   1.000
_cell.length_c   1.000
_cell.angle_alpha   90.00
_cell.angle_beta   90.00
_cell.angle_gamma   90.00
#
_symmetry.space_group_name_H-M   'P 1'
#
loop_
_entity.id
_entity.type
_entity.pdbx_description
1 polymer ?
#
loop_
_entity_poly.entity_id
_entity_poly.type
_entity_poly.pdbx_seq_one_letter_code
_entity_poly.pdbx_strand_id
1 'polypeptide(L)'
;MIKSAACIISGMGLILSAFFSPAYSATIEKGGIIHFRGAIVADPCDVTPQQHRQLSISCPDNNHINTQTISYDEALSGHQSRSNLAAVTMKYLNEQKTLAVVQVDYR
;
A
#
# COMPACT_ATOMS: atom_id res chain seq x y z
N MET A 1 56.64 -22.20 52.57
CA MET A 1 55.22 -21.89 52.84
C MET A 1 54.67 -20.65 52.08
N ILE A 2 55.29 -20.19 50.98
CA ILE A 2 54.87 -18.93 50.30
C ILE A 2 53.99 -19.17 49.05
N LYS A 3 54.06 -20.38 48.45
CA LYS A 3 53.32 -20.74 47.22
C LYS A 3 51.79 -20.82 47.40
N SER A 4 51.30 -21.25 48.58
CA SER A 4 49.86 -21.38 48.83
C SER A 4 49.15 -20.03 49.00
N ALA A 5 49.80 -19.05 49.63
CA ALA A 5 49.19 -17.74 49.85
C ALA A 5 48.96 -16.99 48.52
N ALA A 6 49.92 -17.06 47.58
CA ALA A 6 49.78 -16.42 46.27
C ALA A 6 48.63 -17.03 45.43
N CYS A 7 48.41 -18.34 45.54
CA CYS A 7 47.33 -19.04 44.82
C CYS A 7 45.95 -18.66 45.38
N ILE A 8 45.84 -18.52 46.70
CA ILE A 8 44.59 -18.14 47.39
C ILE A 8 44.24 -16.67 47.07
N ILE A 9 45.21 -15.77 47.06
CA ILE A 9 45.00 -14.34 46.74
C ILE A 9 44.58 -14.18 45.27
N SER A 10 45.21 -14.94 44.35
CA SER A 10 44.87 -14.92 42.92
C SER A 10 43.46 -15.47 42.66
N GLY A 11 43.10 -16.59 43.30
CA GLY A 11 41.75 -17.17 43.18
C GLY A 11 40.66 -16.24 43.72
N MET A 12 40.91 -15.57 44.84
CA MET A 12 39.95 -14.64 45.44
C MET A 12 39.76 -13.37 44.59
N GLY A 13 40.83 -12.84 43.98
CA GLY A 13 40.74 -11.70 43.05
C GLY A 13 39.91 -12.00 41.80
N LEU A 14 40.02 -13.22 41.26
CA LEU A 14 39.25 -13.66 40.10
C LEU A 14 37.76 -13.83 40.43
N ILE A 15 37.43 -14.35 41.62
CA ILE A 15 36.04 -14.46 42.09
C ILE A 15 35.42 -13.08 42.30
N LEU A 16 36.14 -12.15 42.93
CA LEU A 16 35.65 -10.76 43.12
C LEU A 16 35.41 -10.06 41.78
N SER A 17 36.24 -10.28 40.76
CA SER A 17 36.05 -9.65 39.44
C SER A 17 34.77 -10.10 38.70
N ALA A 18 34.28 -11.31 38.96
CA ALA A 18 33.04 -11.81 38.35
C ALA A 18 31.77 -11.15 38.92
N PHE A 19 31.82 -10.67 40.17
CA PHE A 19 30.69 -9.99 40.82
C PHE A 19 30.49 -8.54 40.38
N PHE A 20 31.47 -7.92 39.71
CA PHE A 20 31.37 -6.53 39.23
C PHE A 20 30.90 -6.41 37.78
N SER A 21 30.43 -7.50 37.16
CA SER A 21 29.84 -7.41 35.82
C SER A 21 28.49 -6.70 35.88
N PRO A 22 28.31 -5.49 35.30
CA PRO A 22 27.01 -4.87 35.22
C PRO A 22 26.13 -5.71 34.29
N ALA A 23 25.06 -6.30 34.83
CA ALA A 23 24.00 -6.87 34.01
C ALA A 23 23.19 -5.73 33.39
N TYR A 24 23.52 -5.33 32.16
CA TYR A 24 22.69 -4.41 31.40
C TYR A 24 21.38 -5.12 31.04
N SER A 25 20.34 -4.91 31.84
CA SER A 25 18.96 -5.21 31.46
C SER A 25 18.45 -4.04 30.64
N ALA A 26 17.97 -4.27 29.42
CA ALA A 26 17.22 -3.26 28.69
C ALA A 26 16.01 -2.88 29.53
N THR A 27 15.94 -1.63 29.98
CA THR A 27 14.76 -1.13 30.66
C THR A 27 13.59 -1.27 29.70
N ILE A 28 12.56 -2.03 30.10
CA ILE A 28 11.29 -2.04 29.40
C ILE A 28 10.66 -0.67 29.68
N GLU A 29 11.03 0.32 28.88
CA GLU A 29 10.40 1.62 28.86
C GLU A 29 8.90 1.45 28.57
N LYS A 30 8.05 2.28 29.16
CA LYS A 30 6.61 2.26 28.88
C LYS A 30 6.41 2.48 27.38
N GLY A 31 6.03 1.43 26.66
CA GLY A 31 5.78 1.47 25.22
C GLY A 31 4.70 2.50 24.86
N GLY A 32 4.82 3.07 23.66
CA GLY A 32 3.83 4.00 23.09
C GLY A 32 2.76 3.28 22.25
N ILE A 33 1.70 4.00 21.91
CA ILE A 33 0.63 3.51 21.03
C ILE A 33 0.95 3.92 19.58
N ILE A 34 0.92 2.96 18.66
CA ILE A 34 0.98 3.22 17.22
C ILE A 34 -0.43 3.12 16.65
N HIS A 35 -0.93 4.23 16.11
CA HIS A 35 -2.20 4.26 15.40
C HIS A 35 -1.96 4.08 13.90
N PHE A 36 -2.33 2.92 13.36
CA PHE A 36 -2.41 2.72 11.92
C PHE A 36 -3.72 3.32 11.40
N ARG A 37 -3.64 4.20 10.41
CA ARG A 37 -4.78 4.78 9.72
C ARG A 37 -4.68 4.41 8.24
N GLY A 38 -5.78 3.93 7.68
CA GLY A 38 -5.90 3.58 6.28
C GLY A 38 -7.36 3.32 5.94
N ALA A 39 -7.66 3.27 4.65
CA ALA A 39 -8.95 2.85 4.12
C ALA A 39 -8.70 1.74 3.10
N ILE A 40 -9.58 0.74 3.09
CA ILE A 40 -9.65 -0.22 1.99
C ILE A 40 -10.62 0.36 0.98
N VAL A 41 -10.10 0.83 -0.15
CA VAL A 41 -10.90 1.37 -1.26
C VAL A 41 -11.04 0.30 -2.34
N ALA A 42 -12.12 0.36 -3.12
CA ALA A 42 -12.28 -0.50 -4.28
C ALA A 42 -11.20 -0.19 -5.33
N ASP A 43 -10.82 -1.22 -6.10
CA ASP A 43 -9.95 -1.03 -7.26
C ASP A 43 -10.65 -0.13 -8.30
N PRO A 44 -9.89 0.69 -9.05
CA PRO A 44 -10.46 1.49 -10.13
C PRO A 44 -11.00 0.60 -11.25
N CYS A 45 -11.89 1.16 -12.08
CA CYS A 45 -12.31 0.52 -13.31
C CYS A 45 -11.15 0.48 -14.31
N ASP A 46 -10.99 -0.65 -15.00
CA ASP A 46 -10.07 -0.79 -16.12
C ASP A 46 -10.74 -0.27 -17.40
N VAL A 47 -10.06 0.61 -18.13
CA VAL A 47 -10.58 1.25 -19.35
C VAL A 47 -9.67 0.89 -20.51
N THR A 48 -10.18 0.07 -21.43
CA THR A 48 -9.42 -0.42 -22.58
C THR A 48 -10.05 0.03 -23.90
N PRO A 49 -9.28 0.66 -24.80
CA PRO A 49 -9.76 0.96 -26.14
C PRO A 49 -9.91 -0.34 -26.95
N GLN A 50 -11.04 -0.47 -27.62
CA GLN A 50 -11.42 -1.61 -28.44
C GLN A 50 -11.42 -1.24 -29.93
N GLN A 51 -11.46 -2.27 -30.76
CA GLN A 51 -11.64 -2.12 -32.21
C GLN A 51 -12.98 -1.42 -32.50
N HIS A 52 -13.06 -0.69 -33.61
CA HIS A 52 -14.27 0.03 -34.05
C HIS A 52 -14.68 1.23 -33.17
N ARG A 53 -13.72 1.95 -32.56
CA ARG A 53 -13.95 3.18 -31.77
C ARG A 53 -14.91 2.95 -30.59
N GLN A 54 -14.61 1.92 -29.81
CA GLN A 54 -15.34 1.57 -28.60
C GLN A 54 -14.37 1.53 -27.41
N LEU A 55 -14.90 1.76 -26.21
CA LEU A 55 -14.18 1.62 -24.94
C LEU A 55 -14.84 0.48 -24.18
N SER A 56 -14.04 -0.47 -23.70
CA SER A 56 -14.46 -1.46 -22.72
C SER A 56 -14.07 -0.97 -21.34
N ILE A 57 -15.07 -0.86 -20.45
CA ILE A 57 -14.93 -0.37 -19.09
C ILE A 57 -15.29 -1.53 -18.15
N SER A 58 -14.32 -2.02 -17.40
CA SER A 58 -14.49 -3.12 -16.46
C SER A 58 -14.38 -2.60 -15.03
N CYS A 59 -15.49 -2.55 -14.32
CA CYS A 59 -15.55 -2.06 -12.94
C CYS A 59 -15.79 -3.21 -11.96
N PRO A 60 -15.09 -3.25 -10.82
CA PRO A 60 -15.45 -4.16 -9.73
C PRO A 60 -16.77 -3.73 -9.07
N ASP A 61 -17.65 -4.70 -8.86
CA ASP A 61 -18.96 -4.58 -8.21
C ASP A 61 -19.19 -5.78 -7.30
N ASN A 62 -19.08 -5.58 -5.98
CA ASN A 62 -19.40 -6.60 -4.97
C ASN A 62 -18.83 -8.01 -5.29
N ASN A 63 -17.51 -8.08 -5.52
CA ASN A 63 -16.74 -9.29 -5.90
C ASN A 63 -16.95 -9.82 -7.33
N HIS A 64 -17.75 -9.13 -8.15
CA HIS A 64 -17.89 -9.42 -9.58
C HIS A 64 -17.24 -8.30 -10.40
N ILE A 65 -16.82 -8.63 -11.63
CA ILE A 65 -16.40 -7.61 -12.60
C ILE A 65 -17.57 -7.37 -13.54
N ASN A 66 -18.04 -6.12 -13.62
CA ASN A 66 -19.03 -5.70 -14.58
C ASN A 66 -18.33 -4.98 -15.73
N THR A 67 -18.40 -5.56 -16.94
CA THR A 67 -17.80 -4.99 -18.14
C THR A 67 -18.86 -4.39 -19.04
N GLN A 68 -18.65 -3.13 -19.44
CA GLN A 68 -19.53 -2.43 -20.37
C GLN A 68 -18.74 -1.87 -21.54
N THR A 69 -19.32 -1.99 -22.73
CA THR A 69 -18.77 -1.39 -23.94
C THR A 69 -19.57 -0.15 -24.29
N ILE A 70 -18.89 0.98 -24.45
CA ILE A 70 -19.48 2.23 -24.93
C ILE A 70 -18.77 2.69 -26.19
N SER A 71 -19.49 3.36 -27.09
CA SER A 71 -18.88 4.00 -28.25
C SER A 71 -18.16 5.30 -27.87
N TYR A 72 -17.21 5.71 -28.71
CA TYR A 72 -16.52 6.99 -28.53
C TYR A 72 -17.50 8.18 -28.60
N ASP A 73 -18.51 8.12 -29.45
CA ASP A 73 -19.52 9.19 -29.59
C ASP A 73 -20.39 9.31 -28.32
N GLU A 74 -20.75 8.19 -27.70
CA GLU A 74 -21.42 8.19 -26.39
C GLU A 74 -20.54 8.78 -25.29
N ALA A 75 -19.24 8.44 -25.27
CA ALA A 75 -18.30 9.00 -24.30
C ALA A 75 -18.07 10.51 -24.53
N LEU A 76 -18.02 10.97 -25.78
CA LEU A 76 -17.85 12.39 -26.14
C LEU A 76 -19.08 13.23 -25.84
N SER A 77 -20.28 12.64 -25.91
CA SER A 77 -21.53 13.30 -25.53
C SER A 77 -21.76 13.32 -24.02
N GLY A 78 -20.87 12.72 -23.22
CA GLY A 78 -20.98 12.65 -21.77
C GLY A 78 -22.10 11.70 -21.32
N HIS A 79 -22.39 10.65 -22.10
CA HIS A 79 -23.40 9.69 -21.72
C HIS A 79 -22.97 8.95 -20.45
N GLN A 80 -23.83 8.95 -19.44
CA GLN A 80 -23.62 8.11 -18.27
C GLN A 80 -23.63 6.66 -18.73
N SER A 81 -22.51 5.96 -18.55
CA SER A 81 -22.47 4.51 -18.70
C SER A 81 -23.67 3.93 -17.94
N ARG A 82 -24.38 2.96 -18.52
CA ARG A 82 -25.52 2.30 -17.87
C ARG A 82 -25.12 1.59 -16.57
N SER A 83 -23.82 1.51 -16.26
CA SER A 83 -23.33 1.11 -14.95
C SER A 83 -23.67 2.19 -13.93
N ASN A 84 -24.36 1.82 -12.86
CA ASN A 84 -24.58 2.71 -11.71
C ASN A 84 -23.28 3.03 -10.95
N LEU A 85 -22.14 2.47 -11.37
CA LEU A 85 -20.87 2.47 -10.65
C LEU A 85 -19.96 3.65 -11.05
N ALA A 86 -19.99 4.03 -12.34
CA ALA A 86 -19.15 5.11 -12.84
C ALA A 86 -19.76 5.79 -14.08
N ALA A 87 -19.62 7.11 -14.17
CA ALA A 87 -19.89 7.87 -15.39
C ALA A 87 -18.60 8.03 -16.20
N VAL A 88 -18.69 7.94 -17.53
CA VAL A 88 -17.51 8.03 -18.41
C VAL A 88 -17.69 9.13 -19.43
N THR A 89 -16.73 10.06 -19.46
CA THR A 89 -16.71 11.16 -20.41
C THR A 89 -15.38 11.16 -21.14
N MET A 90 -15.37 11.51 -22.43
CA MET A 90 -14.15 11.60 -23.23
C MET A 90 -14.00 12.98 -23.84
N LYS A 91 -12.75 13.44 -23.96
CA LYS A 91 -12.40 14.69 -24.66
C LYS A 91 -11.14 14.51 -25.48
N TYR A 92 -11.18 14.92 -26.76
CA TYR A 92 -9.98 15.00 -27.59
C TYR A 92 -9.08 16.15 -27.15
N LEU A 93 -7.78 15.89 -27.12
CA LEU A 93 -6.75 16.88 -26.81
C LEU A 93 -6.22 17.59 -28.06
N ASN A 94 -6.41 17.00 -29.24
CA ASN A 94 -5.94 17.55 -30.51
C ASN A 94 -7.02 17.55 -31.60
N GLU A 95 -6.90 18.49 -32.54
CA GLU A 95 -7.84 18.65 -33.67
C GLU A 95 -7.88 17.43 -34.60
N GLN A 96 -6.75 16.72 -34.71
CA GLN A 96 -6.62 15.50 -35.51
C GLN A 96 -7.33 14.28 -34.87
N LYS A 97 -7.87 14.43 -33.65
CA LYS A 97 -8.59 13.38 -32.90
C LYS A 97 -7.80 12.08 -32.71
N THR A 98 -6.48 12.19 -32.53
CA THR A 98 -5.61 11.03 -32.29
C THR A 98 -5.26 10.85 -30.82
N LEU A 99 -5.47 11.87 -29.98
CA LEU A 99 -5.22 11.83 -28.55
C LEU A 99 -6.45 12.31 -27.78
N ALA A 100 -6.86 11.55 -26.76
CA ALA A 100 -8.00 11.89 -25.93
C ALA A 100 -7.71 11.57 -24.45
N VAL A 101 -8.46 12.23 -23.59
CA VAL A 101 -8.55 11.91 -22.16
C VAL A 101 -9.92 11.30 -21.92
N VAL A 102 -9.95 10.17 -21.22
CA VAL A 102 -11.16 9.55 -20.69
C VAL A 102 -11.21 9.82 -19.20
N GLN A 103 -12.28 10.47 -18.75
CA GLN A 103 -12.57 10.74 -17.36
C GLN A 103 -13.60 9.72 -16.87
N VAL A 104 -13.31 9.10 -15.73
CA VAL A 104 -14.18 8.11 -15.07
C VAL A 104 -14.54 8.66 -13.69
N ASP A 105 -15.81 9.01 -13.51
CA ASP A 105 -16.34 9.55 -12.27
C ASP A 105 -17.09 8.44 -11.51
N TYR A 106 -16.47 7.94 -10.43
CA TYR A 106 -17.02 6.90 -9.57
C TYR A 106 -18.13 7.44 -8.67
N ARG A 107 -19.18 6.64 -8.44
CA ARG A 107 -20.30 6.97 -7.55
C ARG A 107 -20.25 6.24 -6.22
#